data_AF-A0A7R9JBQ9-F1
#
_entry.id   AF-A0A7R9JBQ9-F1
#
_cell.length_a   1.000
_cell.length_b   1.000
_cell.length_c   1.000
_cell.angle_alpha   90.00
_cell.angle_beta   90.00
_cell.angle_gamma   90.00
#
_symmetry.space_group_name_H-M   'P 1'
#
loop_
_entity.id
_entity.type
_entity.pdbx_description
1 polymer ?
#
loop_
_entity_poly.entity_id
_entity_poly.type
_entity_poly.pdbx_seq_one_letter_code
_entity_poly.pdbx_strand_id
1 'polypeptide(L)'
;MLEDVSSNHDEGCKVLQVTCLNYISIPVVLGLTLCSVSLTLSQGLRFHRLQLLFGSEHSCYTLGSSSSLGGSPVVLDPVVNVRVLDWWHPLYPHSASTGFNIPAHDSD
;
A
#
# COMPACT_ATOMS: atom_id res chain seq x y z
N MET A 1 -2.87 9.85 32.66
CA MET A 1 -3.01 10.92 31.64
C MET A 1 -4.04 10.42 30.65
N LEU A 2 -5.09 11.19 30.39
CA LEU A 2 -5.98 10.90 29.27
C LEU A 2 -5.15 11.15 28.01
N GLU A 3 -4.88 10.09 27.26
CA GLU A 3 -4.46 10.22 25.87
C GLU A 3 -5.38 11.22 25.18
N ASP A 4 -4.80 12.20 24.52
CA ASP A 4 -5.55 13.30 23.93
C ASP A 4 -6.47 12.72 22.87
N VAL A 5 -7.78 12.73 23.13
CA VAL A 5 -8.79 11.97 22.37
C VAL A 5 -8.87 12.46 20.90
N SER A 6 -8.30 13.64 20.61
CA SER A 6 -8.11 14.19 19.27
C SER A 6 -6.84 13.73 18.56
N SER A 7 -5.93 13.00 19.22
CA SER A 7 -4.70 12.51 18.60
C SER A 7 -5.02 11.44 17.57
N ASN A 8 -4.73 11.75 16.31
CA ASN A 8 -4.80 10.80 15.22
C ASN A 8 -3.43 10.13 15.05
N HIS A 9 -3.33 8.85 15.38
CA HIS A 9 -2.07 8.11 15.22
C HIS A 9 -1.61 8.00 13.76
N ASP A 10 -2.55 8.11 12.81
CA ASP A 10 -2.27 8.07 11.38
C ASP A 10 -1.89 9.45 10.82
N GLU A 11 -1.79 10.50 11.65
CA GLU A 11 -1.40 11.82 11.18
C GLU A 11 -0.02 11.77 10.50
N GLY A 12 0.04 12.30 9.27
CA GLY A 12 1.24 12.24 8.44
C GLY A 12 1.37 10.95 7.60
N CYS A 13 0.65 9.87 7.92
CA CYS A 13 0.66 8.64 7.13
C CYS A 13 0.25 8.89 5.67
N LYS A 14 0.81 8.07 4.78
CA LYS A 14 0.63 8.16 3.34
C LYS A 14 0.21 6.81 2.78
N VAL A 15 -0.52 6.85 1.66
CA VAL A 15 -0.96 5.67 0.93
C VAL A 15 -0.27 5.66 -0.43
N LEU A 16 0.42 4.57 -0.73
CA LEU A 16 0.94 4.29 -2.05
C LEU A 16 -0.16 3.62 -2.89
N GLN A 17 -0.77 4.37 -3.81
CA GLN A 17 -1.72 3.84 -4.76
C GLN A 17 -1.00 3.45 -6.06
N VAL A 18 -1.14 2.20 -6.46
CA VAL A 18 -0.57 1.66 -7.71
C VAL A 18 -1.68 1.09 -8.57
N THR A 19 -1.72 1.47 -9.84
CA THR A 19 -2.63 0.91 -10.83
C THR A 19 -1.85 0.03 -11.80
N CYS A 20 -2.29 -1.22 -11.94
CA CYS A 20 -1.72 -2.20 -12.87
C CYS A 20 -2.75 -2.58 -13.94
N LEU A 21 -2.30 -3.11 -15.09
CA LEU A 21 -3.23 -3.58 -16.13
C LEU A 21 -3.96 -4.88 -15.76
N ASN A 22 -3.37 -5.67 -14.88
CA ASN A 22 -3.92 -6.92 -14.40
C ASN A 22 -3.82 -7.01 -12.88
N TYR A 23 -4.62 -7.91 -12.31
CA TYR A 23 -4.51 -8.28 -10.92
C TYR A 23 -3.13 -8.91 -10.65
N ILE A 24 -2.55 -8.56 -9.50
CA ILE A 24 -1.28 -9.10 -9.01
C ILE A 24 -1.50 -9.43 -7.55
N SER A 25 -1.29 -10.70 -7.18
CA SER A 25 -1.36 -11.12 -5.78
C SER A 25 -0.17 -10.55 -5.03
N ILE A 26 -0.42 -9.86 -3.92
CA ILE A 26 0.60 -9.27 -3.05
C ILE A 26 0.67 -10.11 -1.77
N PRO A 27 1.87 -10.55 -1.33
CA PRO A 27 2.01 -11.21 -0.04
C PRO A 27 1.65 -10.27 1.11
N VAL A 28 1.29 -10.81 2.27
CA VAL A 28 1.05 -9.99 3.46
C VAL A 28 2.38 -9.35 3.89
N VAL A 29 2.43 -8.03 3.86
CA VAL A 29 3.60 -7.21 4.27
C VAL A 29 3.32 -6.34 5.49
N LEU A 30 2.17 -6.54 6.14
CA LEU A 30 1.77 -5.81 7.34
C LEU A 30 2.78 -6.05 8.47
N GLY A 31 3.21 -4.95 9.12
CA GLY A 31 4.24 -4.98 10.16
C GLY A 31 5.68 -4.96 9.65
N LEU A 32 5.90 -4.94 8.32
CA LEU A 32 7.23 -4.76 7.72
C LEU A 32 7.48 -3.30 7.33
N THR A 33 8.75 -2.92 7.33
CA THR A 33 9.23 -1.61 6.86
C THR A 33 9.55 -1.68 5.37
N LEU A 34 9.11 -0.69 4.60
CA LEU A 34 9.49 -0.53 3.20
C LEU A 34 10.94 -0.03 3.12
N CYS A 35 11.88 -0.93 2.84
CA CYS A 35 13.32 -0.64 2.81
C CYS A 35 13.76 0.03 1.50
N SER A 36 13.15 -0.33 0.37
CA SER A 36 13.54 0.18 -0.94
C SER A 36 12.38 0.20 -1.93
N VAL A 37 12.41 1.19 -2.80
CA VAL A 37 11.46 1.40 -3.90
C VAL A 37 12.26 1.62 -5.17
N SER A 38 11.98 0.83 -6.20
CA SER A 38 12.60 0.98 -7.51
C SER A 38 11.55 0.94 -8.60
N LEU A 39 11.58 1.92 -9.49
CA LEU A 39 10.72 1.99 -10.66
C LEU A 39 11.57 1.79 -11.92
N THR A 40 11.34 0.68 -12.61
CA THR A 40 12.02 0.35 -13.87
C THR A 40 11.00 0.30 -15.00
N LEU A 41 11.46 -0.01 -16.22
CA LEU A 41 10.57 -0.33 -17.34
C LEU A 41 10.22 -1.82 -17.35
N SER A 42 9.02 -2.13 -17.79
CA SER A 42 8.51 -3.47 -18.06
C SER A 42 9.11 -4.04 -19.35
N GLN A 43 8.93 -5.34 -19.59
CA GLN A 43 9.33 -5.99 -20.84
C GLN A 43 8.60 -5.36 -22.03
N GLY A 44 9.36 -5.01 -23.08
CA GLY A 44 8.84 -4.26 -24.22
C GLY A 44 8.74 -2.75 -24.03
N LEU A 45 9.16 -2.21 -22.86
CA LEU A 45 9.36 -0.78 -22.57
C LEU A 45 8.12 0.11 -22.69
N ARG A 46 6.92 -0.47 -22.57
CA ARG A 46 5.64 0.25 -22.70
C ARG A 46 5.03 0.67 -21.37
N PHE A 47 5.38 -0.04 -20.30
CA PHE A 47 4.85 0.16 -18.96
C PHE A 47 5.97 0.21 -17.95
N HIS A 48 5.66 0.62 -16.73
CA HIS A 48 6.61 0.58 -15.63
C HIS A 48 6.54 -0.75 -14.90
N ARG A 49 7.62 -1.08 -14.21
CA ARG A 49 7.73 -2.20 -13.27
C ARG A 49 8.17 -1.63 -11.93
N LEU A 50 7.35 -1.78 -10.91
CA LEU A 50 7.61 -1.28 -9.56
C LEU A 50 8.08 -2.43 -8.67
N GLN A 51 9.23 -2.27 -8.04
CA GLN A 51 9.76 -3.20 -7.04
C GLN A 51 9.76 -2.53 -5.67
N LEU A 52 9.14 -3.19 -4.71
CA LEU A 52 9.08 -2.79 -3.31
C LEU A 52 9.77 -3.86 -2.50
N LEU A 53 10.75 -3.49 -1.67
CA LEU A 53 11.40 -4.42 -0.76
C LEU A 53 10.96 -4.14 0.66
N PHE A 54 10.29 -5.11 1.29
CA PHE A 54 9.88 -5.02 2.68
C PHE A 54 10.79 -5.84 3.58
N GLY A 55 11.13 -5.33 4.76
CA GLY A 55 11.98 -6.04 5.73
C GLY A 55 11.78 -5.50 7.14
N SER A 56 12.55 -6.02 8.09
CA SER A 56 12.66 -5.38 9.41
C SER A 56 13.49 -4.11 9.31
N GLU A 57 13.31 -3.16 10.24
CA GLU A 57 14.11 -1.94 10.29
C GLU A 57 15.62 -2.24 10.23
N HIS A 58 16.08 -3.23 11.00
CA HIS A 58 17.49 -3.65 11.04
C HIS A 58 17.98 -4.21 9.69
N SER A 59 17.11 -4.92 8.96
CA SER A 59 17.41 -5.43 7.62
C SER A 59 17.48 -4.31 6.58
N CYS A 60 16.74 -3.22 6.75
CA CYS A 60 16.75 -2.11 5.80
C CYS A 60 18.10 -1.35 5.81
N TYR A 61 18.72 -1.17 6.98
CA TYR A 61 20.01 -0.46 7.11
C TYR A 61 21.20 -1.22 6.52
N THR A 62 21.10 -2.54 6.44
CA THR A 62 22.18 -3.43 5.99
C THR A 62 22.10 -3.81 4.51
N LEU A 63 21.08 -3.28 3.80
CA LEU A 63 20.78 -3.59 2.40
C LEU A 63 21.93 -3.26 1.43
N GLY A 64 22.86 -2.38 1.82
CA GLY A 64 24.04 -2.03 1.03
C GLY A 64 25.22 -3.03 1.12
N SER A 65 25.20 -4.01 2.04
CA SER A 65 26.45 -4.69 2.44
C SER A 65 26.51 -6.21 2.25
N SER A 66 25.42 -6.92 1.98
CA SER A 66 25.49 -8.33 1.55
C SER A 66 24.14 -8.83 1.08
N SER A 67 24.18 -9.52 -0.06
CA SER A 67 23.10 -9.91 -0.95
C SER A 67 22.18 -11.03 -0.43
N SER A 68 21.98 -11.16 0.89
CA SER A 68 21.32 -12.34 1.48
C SER A 68 20.38 -12.05 2.67
N LEU A 69 19.96 -10.81 2.89
CA LEU A 69 19.04 -10.48 3.98
C LEU A 69 17.60 -10.59 3.49
N GLY A 70 16.85 -11.51 4.12
CA GLY A 70 15.51 -11.99 3.77
C GLY A 70 14.39 -10.96 3.83
N GLY A 71 14.50 -9.90 3.03
CA GLY A 71 13.37 -9.03 2.70
C GLY A 71 12.36 -9.76 1.81
N SER A 72 11.10 -9.36 1.89
CA SER A 72 10.01 -9.81 1.04
C SER A 72 9.88 -8.85 -0.16
N PRO A 73 10.38 -9.24 -1.35
CA PRO A 73 10.20 -8.43 -2.54
C PRO A 73 8.77 -8.55 -3.06
N VAL A 74 8.14 -7.41 -3.33
CA VAL A 74 6.88 -7.30 -4.05
C VAL A 74 7.16 -6.64 -5.39
N VAL A 75 6.77 -7.31 -6.48
CA VAL A 75 6.96 -6.80 -7.83
C VAL A 75 5.59 -6.59 -8.47
N LEU A 76 5.34 -5.36 -8.92
CA LEU A 76 4.15 -4.99 -9.66
C LEU A 76 4.56 -4.68 -11.10
N ASP A 77 4.04 -5.44 -12.06
CA ASP A 77 4.33 -5.33 -13.49
C ASP A 77 3.13 -5.91 -14.28
N PRO A 78 2.51 -5.17 -15.22
CA PRO A 78 2.80 -3.82 -15.68
C PRO A 78 2.03 -2.73 -14.92
N VAL A 79 2.76 -1.69 -14.50
CA VAL A 79 2.24 -0.52 -13.79
C VAL A 79 1.96 0.62 -14.77
N VAL A 80 0.75 1.19 -14.69
CA VAL A 80 0.30 2.32 -15.51
C VAL A 80 0.26 3.64 -14.76
N ASN A 81 0.15 3.61 -13.43
CA ASN A 81 0.06 4.82 -12.61
C ASN A 81 0.52 4.53 -11.18
N VAL A 82 1.22 5.49 -10.58
CA VAL A 82 1.70 5.45 -9.18
C VAL A 82 1.44 6.81 -8.56
N ARG A 83 0.82 6.83 -7.38
CA ARG A 83 0.51 8.05 -6.63
C ARG A 83 0.74 7.84 -5.14
N VAL A 84 1.18 8.90 -4.47
CA VAL A 84 1.24 8.96 -3.00
C VAL A 84 0.13 9.90 -2.56
N LEU A 85 -0.78 9.38 -1.75
CA LEU A 85 -1.93 10.11 -1.23
C LEU A 85 -1.78 10.27 0.28
N ASP A 86 -2.42 11.29 0.85
CA ASP A 86 -2.65 11.29 2.30
C ASP A 86 -3.60 10.16 2.70
N TRP A 87 -3.45 9.64 3.92
CA TRP A 87 -4.31 8.55 4.43
C TRP A 87 -5.80 8.92 4.43
N TRP A 88 -6.13 10.22 4.60
CA TRP A 88 -7.49 10.75 4.58
C TRP A 88 -7.98 11.13 3.18
N HIS A 89 -7.17 10.94 2.14
CA HIS A 89 -7.53 11.36 0.79
C HIS A 89 -8.83 10.68 0.33
N PRO A 90 -9.76 11.36 -0.36
CA PRO A 90 -11.06 10.79 -0.74
C PRO A 90 -10.99 9.62 -1.72
N LEU A 91 -9.88 9.51 -2.48
CA LEU A 91 -9.61 8.35 -3.35
C LEU A 91 -9.03 7.14 -2.60
N TYR A 92 -8.71 7.28 -1.31
CA TYR A 92 -8.47 6.12 -0.48
C TYR A 92 -9.78 5.35 -0.39
N PRO A 93 -9.79 4.01 -0.55
CA PRO A 93 -11.00 3.21 -0.39
C PRO A 93 -11.39 3.21 1.10
N HIS A 94 -12.03 4.28 1.53
CA HIS A 94 -12.84 4.29 2.74
C HIS A 94 -13.95 3.30 2.47
N SER A 95 -14.10 2.29 3.33
CA SER A 95 -15.19 1.31 3.23
C SER A 95 -16.49 2.08 3.01
N ALA A 96 -16.96 2.11 1.77
CA ALA A 96 -18.24 2.71 1.46
C ALA A 96 -19.22 1.92 2.32
N SER A 97 -19.86 2.62 3.27
CA SER A 97 -20.96 2.12 4.07
C SER A 97 -21.77 1.18 3.19
N THR A 98 -21.74 -0.10 3.52
CA THR A 98 -22.67 -1.08 2.97
C THR A 98 -24.04 -0.57 3.33
N GLY A 99 -24.63 0.22 2.42
CA GLY A 99 -26.00 0.68 2.50
C GLY A 99 -26.87 -0.55 2.39
N PHE A 100 -27.08 -1.24 3.51
CA PHE A 100 -28.20 -2.14 3.68
C PHE A 100 -29.44 -1.27 3.57
N ASN A 101 -29.98 -1.15 2.36
CA ASN A 101 -31.36 -0.70 2.15
C ASN A 101 -32.25 -1.72 2.84
N ILE A 102 -32.64 -1.42 4.09
CA ILE A 102 -33.72 -2.13 4.76
C ILE A 102 -34.98 -1.72 4.00
N PRO A 103 -35.66 -2.63 3.27
CA PRO A 103 -36.94 -2.29 2.66
C PRO A 103 -37.90 -1.91 3.78
N ALA A 104 -38.55 -0.74 3.64
CA ALA A 104 -39.58 -0.31 4.55
C ALA A 104 -40.66 -1.40 4.62
N HIS A 105 -40.82 -2.01 5.80
CA HIS A 105 -41.96 -2.87 6.09
C HIS A 105 -43.17 -1.95 6.28
N ASP A 106 -43.91 -1.73 5.20
CA ASP A 106 -45.27 -1.20 5.25
C ASP A 106 -46.06 -2.03 6.26
N SER A 107 -46.51 -1.39 7.34
CA SER A 107 -47.41 -1.99 8.32
C SER A 107 -48.77 -1.33 8.12
N ASP A 108 -49.71 -2.10 7.55
CA ASP A 108 -51.16 -1.86 7.63
C ASP A 108 -51.64 -1.77 9.10
#